data_AF-A0A550GWZ1-F1
#
_entry.id   AF-A0A550GWZ1-F1
#
_cell.length_a   1.000
_cell.length_b   1.000
_cell.length_c   1.000
_cell.angle_alpha   90.00
_cell.angle_beta   90.00
_cell.angle_gamma   90.00
#
_symmetry.space_group_name_H-M   'P 1'
#
loop_
_entity.id
_entity.type
_entity.pdbx_description
1 polymer ?
#
loop_
_entity_poly.entity_id
_entity_poly.type
_entity_poly.pdbx_seq_one_letter_code
_entity_poly.pdbx_strand_id
1 'polypeptide(L)'
;MSFVCRMCGKCCRDLVFKDNGLLRGLTLLPDKVHFFPEEHVKPYFGVGKRPYDSKFQILAYQLTTADCPNLVEDKCTIYEN
;
A
#
# COMPACT_ATOMS: atom_id res chain seq x y z
N MET A 1 -14.04 19.29 5.78
CA MET A 1 -13.76 18.40 6.93
C MET A 1 -12.42 17.73 6.69
N SER A 2 -11.43 17.95 7.55
CA SER A 2 -10.14 17.26 7.50
C SER A 2 -10.24 15.94 8.27
N PHE A 3 -9.69 14.88 7.71
CA PHE A 3 -9.51 13.62 8.43
C PHE A 3 -8.33 13.78 9.40
N VAL A 4 -8.53 13.47 10.68
CA VAL A 4 -7.47 13.49 11.71
C VAL A 4 -7.06 12.05 12.00
N CYS A 5 -5.83 11.69 11.65
CA CYS A 5 -5.28 10.38 11.97
C CYS A 5 -5.11 10.25 13.49
N ARG A 6 -5.67 9.19 14.08
CA ARG A 6 -5.52 8.88 15.52
C ARG A 6 -4.35 7.94 15.82
N MET A 7 -3.53 7.64 14.82
CA MET A 7 -2.35 6.77 14.92
C MET A 7 -2.65 5.39 15.52
N CYS A 8 -3.89 4.91 15.39
CA CYS A 8 -4.39 3.71 16.07
C CYS A 8 -3.88 2.37 15.51
N GLY A 9 -2.90 2.38 14.60
CA GLY A 9 -2.35 1.16 14.00
C GLY A 9 -3.29 0.39 13.06
N LYS A 10 -4.58 0.75 12.95
CA LYS A 10 -5.57 0.00 12.17
C LYS A 10 -5.23 -0.11 10.68
N CYS A 11 -4.58 0.90 10.11
CA CYS A 11 -4.12 0.87 8.72
C CYS A 11 -2.95 -0.10 8.47
N CYS A 12 -2.32 -0.61 9.53
CA CYS A 12 -1.24 -1.59 9.49
C CYS A 12 -1.74 -3.02 9.77
N ARG A 13 -3.05 -3.26 9.80
CA ARG A 13 -3.65 -4.59 10.00
C ARG A 13 -4.08 -5.17 8.66
N ASP A 14 -3.99 -6.50 8.55
CA ASP A 14 -4.43 -7.27 7.37
C ASP A 14 -3.82 -6.73 6.06
N LEU A 15 -2.55 -6.31 6.11
CA LEU A 15 -1.82 -5.76 4.95
C LEU A 15 -1.73 -6.75 3.79
N VAL A 16 -1.81 -8.04 4.09
CA VAL A 16 -1.97 -9.10 3.12
C VAL A 16 -3.14 -9.97 3.58
N PHE A 17 -4.13 -10.16 2.71
CA PHE A 17 -5.31 -10.96 2.99
C PHE A 17 -5.60 -11.93 1.83
N LYS A 18 -6.37 -12.99 2.14
CA LYS A 18 -6.83 -13.94 1.12
C LYS A 18 -8.20 -13.52 0.59
N ASP A 19 -8.31 -13.38 -0.72
CA ASP A 19 -9.54 -13.06 -1.44
C ASP A 19 -9.72 -14.06 -2.59
N ASN A 20 -10.79 -14.85 -2.56
CA ASN A 20 -11.08 -15.92 -3.54
C ASN A 20 -9.89 -16.87 -3.81
N GLY A 21 -9.14 -17.23 -2.77
CA GLY A 21 -7.97 -18.12 -2.87
C GLY A 21 -6.68 -17.44 -3.35
N LEU A 22 -6.74 -16.15 -3.70
CA LEU A 22 -5.59 -15.33 -4.08
C LEU A 22 -5.10 -14.52 -2.87
N LEU A 23 -3.78 -14.42 -2.71
CA LEU A 23 -3.17 -13.47 -1.76
C LEU A 23 -3.19 -12.08 -2.40
N ARG A 24 -3.79 -11.11 -1.70
CA ARG A 24 -3.84 -9.71 -2.09
C ARG A 24 -3.21 -8.84 -1.01
N GLY A 25 -2.40 -7.88 -1.45
CA GLY A 25 -1.85 -6.85 -0.59
C GLY A 25 -2.77 -5.64 -0.43
N LEU A 26 -2.47 -4.80 0.56
CA LEU A 26 -3.04 -3.47 0.68
C LEU A 26 -2.75 -2.66 -0.59
N THR A 27 -3.79 -2.16 -1.24
CA THR A 27 -3.66 -1.27 -2.39
C THR A 27 -3.14 0.10 -1.95
N LEU A 28 -2.06 0.56 -2.56
CA LEU A 28 -1.45 1.87 -2.36
C LEU A 28 -1.67 2.76 -3.58
N LEU A 29 -2.06 4.01 -3.31
CA LEU A 29 -2.05 5.07 -4.32
C LEU A 29 -0.59 5.52 -4.57
N PRO A 30 -0.26 6.08 -5.75
CA PRO A 30 1.11 6.49 -6.09
C PRO A 30 1.72 7.47 -5.08
N ASP A 31 0.92 8.37 -4.53
CA ASP A 31 1.34 9.35 -3.51
C ASP A 31 1.56 8.73 -2.13
N LYS A 32 1.24 7.45 -1.91
CA LYS A 32 1.42 6.74 -0.63
C LYS A 32 2.54 5.70 -0.67
N VAL A 33 3.13 5.46 -1.84
CA VAL A 33 4.19 4.44 -2.02
C VAL A 33 5.41 4.74 -1.15
N HIS A 34 5.79 6.01 -1.02
CA HIS A 34 6.98 6.45 -0.28
C HIS A 34 6.93 6.18 1.24
N PHE A 35 5.77 5.83 1.79
CA PHE A 35 5.64 5.44 3.19
C PHE A 35 6.10 4.01 3.47
N PHE A 36 6.47 3.24 2.45
CA PHE A 36 6.87 1.85 2.57
C PHE A 36 8.19 1.59 1.83
N PRO A 37 9.01 0.61 2.28
CA PRO A 37 10.21 0.20 1.56
C PRO A 37 9.88 -0.28 0.14
N GLU A 38 10.69 0.14 -0.84
CA GLU A 38 10.45 -0.17 -2.26
C GLU A 38 10.43 -1.68 -2.54
N GLU A 39 11.19 -2.48 -1.79
CA GLU A 39 11.18 -3.94 -1.93
C GLU A 39 9.81 -4.58 -1.66
N HIS A 40 8.98 -3.92 -0.85
CA HIS A 40 7.67 -4.41 -0.44
C HIS A 40 6.53 -3.82 -1.27
N VAL A 41 6.81 -2.93 -2.21
CA VAL A 41 5.80 -2.29 -3.05
C VAL A 41 5.91 -2.81 -4.48
N LYS A 42 4.80 -3.33 -5.04
CA LYS A 42 4.74 -3.81 -6.42
C LYS A 42 3.59 -3.17 -7.19
N PRO A 43 3.73 -2.91 -8.50
CA PRO A 43 2.61 -2.49 -9.33
C PRO A 43 1.47 -3.51 -9.25
N TYR A 44 0.23 -3.02 -9.10
CA TYR A 44 -0.96 -3.86 -8.95
C TYR A 44 -2.00 -3.56 -10.02
N PHE A 45 -2.23 -2.28 -10.32
CA PHE A 45 -3.24 -1.86 -11.25
C PHE A 45 -2.71 -0.75 -12.16
N GLY A 46 -3.01 -0.87 -13.45
CA GLY A 46 -2.60 0.10 -14.46
C GLY A 46 -3.52 0.09 -15.66
N VAL A 47 -3.43 1.15 -16.47
CA VAL A 47 -4.21 1.34 -17.69
C VAL A 47 -3.29 1.42 -18.90
N GLY A 48 -3.75 0.92 -20.03
CA GLY A 48 -2.98 0.84 -21.27
C GLY A 48 -3.00 -0.57 -21.85
N LYS A 49 -2.59 -0.70 -23.11
CA LYS A 49 -2.70 -1.98 -23.83
C LYS A 49 -1.71 -3.03 -23.32
N ARG A 50 -0.48 -2.61 -22.99
CA ARG A 50 0.63 -3.50 -22.58
C ARG A 50 1.61 -2.74 -21.66
N PRO A 51 2.28 -3.40 -20.69
CA PRO A 51 3.19 -2.74 -19.76
C PRO A 51 4.38 -1.99 -20.37
N TYR A 52 4.80 -2.40 -21.58
CA TYR A 52 5.92 -1.81 -22.33
C TYR A 52 5.49 -0.74 -23.33
N ASP A 53 4.19 -0.42 -23.39
CA ASP A 53 3.68 0.70 -24.18
C ASP A 53 3.98 2.01 -23.45
N SER A 54 4.41 3.06 -24.17
CA SER A 54 4.66 4.39 -23.58
C SER A 54 3.40 5.04 -23.00
N LYS A 55 2.21 4.57 -23.40
CA LYS A 55 0.92 4.99 -22.85
C LYS A 55 0.47 4.17 -21.65
N PHE A 56 1.23 3.16 -21.23
CA PHE A 56 0.91 2.40 -20.03
C PHE A 56 1.18 3.22 -18.78
N GLN A 57 0.22 3.26 -17.86
CA GLN A 57 0.31 4.00 -16.63
C GLN A 57 -0.08 3.13 -15.45
N ILE A 58 0.78 3.07 -14.43
CA ILE A 58 0.45 2.42 -13.17
C ILE A 58 -0.40 3.39 -12.35
N LEU A 59 -1.58 2.95 -11.93
CA LEU A 59 -2.52 3.73 -11.14
C LEU A 59 -2.53 3.33 -9.67
N ALA A 60 -2.15 2.09 -9.36
CA ALA A 60 -2.03 1.63 -7.99
C ALA A 60 -0.96 0.55 -7.83
N TYR A 61 -0.43 0.49 -6.63
CA TYR A 61 0.54 -0.48 -6.17
C TYR A 61 -0.10 -1.36 -5.10
N GLN A 62 0.57 -2.44 -4.71
CA GLN A 62 0.17 -3.27 -3.57
C GLN A 62 1.38 -3.56 -2.69
N LEU A 63 1.13 -3.73 -1.40
CA LEU A 63 2.12 -4.27 -0.47
C LEU A 63 2.26 -5.78 -0.63
N THR A 64 3.48 -6.27 -0.48
CA THR A 64 3.77 -7.71 -0.49
C THR A 64 4.18 -8.24 0.88
N THR A 65 4.17 -7.39 1.91
CA THR A 65 4.50 -7.74 3.29
C THR A 65 3.26 -7.74 4.17
N ALA A 66 3.15 -8.76 5.04
CA ALA A 66 2.13 -8.81 6.07
C ALA A 66 2.49 -7.92 7.27
N ASP A 67 3.80 -7.69 7.48
CA ASP A 67 4.32 -6.91 8.60
C ASP A 67 4.42 -5.43 8.21
N CYS A 68 3.79 -4.56 9.01
CA CYS A 68 3.83 -3.12 8.77
C CYS A 68 5.12 -2.52 9.34
N PRO A 69 6.02 -1.93 8.52
CA PRO A 69 7.23 -1.29 9.03
C PRO A 69 6.93 -0.03 9.87
N ASN A 70 5.73 0.52 9.73
CA ASN A 70 5.30 1.75 10.40
C ASN A 70 4.44 1.49 11.65
N LEU A 71 4.37 0.24 12.13
CA LEU A 71 3.65 -0.11 13.35
C LEU A 71 4.65 -0.29 14.50
N VAL A 72 4.61 0.62 15.47
CA VAL A 72 5.46 0.58 16.67
C VAL A 72 4.55 0.66 17.90
N GLU A 73 4.60 -0.34 18.78
CA GLU A 73 3.77 -0.39 20.01
C GLU A 73 2.26 -0.13 19.75
N ASP A 74 1.69 -0.79 18.74
CA ASP A 74 0.29 -0.61 18.28
C ASP A 74 -0.06 0.79 17.73
N LYS A 75 0.95 1.65 17.53
CA LYS A 75 0.79 2.98 16.94
C LYS A 75 1.35 3.03 15.52
N CYS A 76 0.64 3.75 14.65
CA CYS A 76 1.07 3.99 13.28
C CYS A 76 1.90 5.28 13.20
N THR A 77 3.13 5.19 12.71
CA THR A 77 4.09 6.30 12.63
C THR A 77 4.14 6.99 11.26
N ILE A 78 3.37 6.52 10.27
CA ILE A 78 3.30 7.05 8.88
C ILE A 78 3.14 8.58 8.81
N TYR A 79 2.48 9.20 9.79
CA TYR A 79 2.14 10.63 9.81
C TYR A 79 2.79 11.39 10.97
N GLU A 80 3.87 10.88 11.58
CA GLU A 80 4.61 11.59 12.64
C GLU A 80 5.58 12.67 12.09
N ASN A 81 5.47 13.02 10.80
CA ASN A 81 6.21 14.13 10.18
C ASN A 81 5.43 15.46 10.28
#